data_AF-A0A5S9ETF8-F1
#
_entry.id   AF-A0A5S9ETF8-F1
#
_cell.length_a   1.000
_cell.length_b   1.000
_cell.length_c   1.000
_cell.angle_alpha   90.00
_cell.angle_beta   90.00
_cell.angle_gamma   90.00
#
_symmetry.space_group_name_H-M   'P 1'
#
loop_
_entity.id
_entity.type
_entity.pdbx_description
1 polymer ?
#
loop_
_entity_poly.entity_id
_entity_poly.type
_entity_poly.pdbx_seq_one_letter_code
_entity_poly.pdbx_strand_id
1 'polypeptide(L)' 'MQEAAKLGFKRVIIPKNNIGGWTYPEGIQVIGVTTVHEALSFALHS' A
#
# COMPACT_ATOMS: atom_id res chain seq x y z
N MET A 1 8.08 3.18 -0.53
CA MET A 1 7.76 2.57 0.78
C MET A 1 8.54 3.19 1.93
N GLN A 2 9.88 3.23 1.86
CA GLN A 2 10.71 3.76 2.96
C GLN A 2 10.40 5.23 3.30
N GLU A 3 10.14 6.08 2.30
CA GLU A 3 9.76 7.48 2.51
C GLU A 3 8.36 7.62 3.12
N ALA A 4 7.39 6.82 2.66
CA ALA A 4 6.03 6.82 3.21
C ALA A 4 6.02 6.38 4.69
N ALA A 5 6.82 5.38 5.07
CA ALA A 5 6.96 4.96 6.46
C ALA A 5 7.57 6.09 7.34
N LYS A 6 8.59 6.79 6.84
CA LYS A 6 9.21 7.93 7.55
C LYS A 6 8.25 9.10 7.76
N LEU A 7 7.29 9.30 6.86
CA LEU A 7 6.28 10.36 6.94
C LEU A 7 5.06 9.97 7.79
N GLY A 8 5.06 8.78 8.40
CA GLY A 8 3.99 8.34 9.31
C GLY A 8 2.74 7.78 8.62
N PHE A 9 2.82 7.45 7.33
CA PHE A 9 1.72 6.77 6.65
C PHE A 9 1.54 5.36 7.23
N LYS A 10 0.30 5.02 7.60
CA LYS A 10 -0.05 3.72 8.19
C LYS A 10 -0.34 2.64 7.15
N ARG A 11 -0.68 3.04 5.92
CA ARG A 11 -1.13 2.16 4.83
C ARG A 11 -0.61 2.64 3.49
N VAL A 12 -0.29 1.71 2.59
CA VAL A 12 0.08 1.98 1.19
C VAL A 12 -0.66 1.02 0.29
N ILE A 13 -1.22 1.55 -0.80
CA ILE A 13 -1.91 0.78 -1.84
C ILE A 13 -0.97 0.68 -3.04
N ILE A 14 -0.64 -0.53 -3.49
CA ILE A 14 0.25 -0.78 -4.63
C ILE A 14 -0.33 -1.82 -5.59
N PRO A 15 0.13 -1.88 -6.86
CA PRO A 15 -0.20 -2.98 -7.74
C PRO A 15 0.21 -4.32 -7.13
N LYS A 16 -0.68 -5.32 -7.16
CA LYS A 16 -0.46 -6.67 -6.60
C LYS A 16 0.81 -7.32 -7.17
N ASN A 17 1.14 -7.03 -8.42
CA ASN A 17 2.29 -7.59 -9.13
C ASN A 17 3.62 -7.10 -8.54
N ASN A 18 3.60 -5.98 -7.81
CA ASN A 18 4.77 -5.38 -7.16
C ASN A 18 4.94 -5.85 -5.70
N ILE A 19 4.13 -6.81 -5.24
CA ILE A 19 4.20 -7.34 -3.87
C ILE A 19 5.34 -8.36 -3.68
N GLY A 20 5.87 -8.91 -4.78
CA GLY A 20 7.03 -9.80 -4.74
C GLY A 20 8.35 -9.01 -4.81
N GLY A 21 9.35 -9.43 -4.05
CA GLY A 21 10.75 -9.01 -4.27
C GLY A 21 11.40 -8.15 -3.18
N TRP A 22 10.74 -7.87 -2.06
CA TRP A 22 11.34 -7.13 -0.93
C TRP A 22 10.63 -7.36 0.40
N THR A 23 11.31 -7.03 1.50
CA THR A 23 10.73 -7.01 2.85
C THR A 23 10.05 -5.66 3.10
N TYR A 24 8.81 -5.69 3.57
CA TYR A 24 8.09 -4.47 3.92
C TYR A 24 8.61 -3.87 5.22
N PRO A 25 8.67 -2.52 5.34
CA PRO A 25 8.96 -1.89 6.61
C PRO A 25 7.93 -2.31 7.66
N GLU A 26 8.37 -2.59 8.89
CA GLU A 26 7.43 -2.83 9.98
C GLU A 26 6.58 -1.58 10.25
N GLY A 27 5.31 -1.79 10.62
CA GLY A 27 4.39 -0.71 10.98
C GLY A 27 3.64 -0.05 9.83
N ILE A 28 3.83 -0.48 8.58
CA ILE A 28 3.03 -0.01 7.43
C ILE A 28 2.27 -1.18 6.77
N GLN A 29 0.95 -1.04 6.67
CA GLN A 29 0.11 -2.03 5.99
C GLN A 29 0.24 -1.87 4.48
N VAL A 30 0.53 -2.97 3.78
CA VAL A 30 0.62 -2.98 2.32
C VAL A 30 -0.61 -3.67 1.75
N ILE A 31 -1.34 -2.95 0.89
CA ILE A 31 -2.57 -3.42 0.25
C ILE A 31 -2.30 -3.54 -1.25
N GLY A 32 -2.34 -4.77 -1.75
CA GLY A 32 -2.16 -5.08 -3.16
C GLY A 32 -3.47 -5.04 -3.91
N VAL A 33 -3.53 -4.28 -5.00
CA VAL A 33 -4.73 -4.17 -5.83
C VAL A 33 -4.44 -4.54 -7.28
N THR A 34 -5.48 -5.00 -7.96
CA THR A 34 -5.43 -5.40 -9.38
C THR A 34 -6.12 -4.40 -10.30
N THR A 35 -7.00 -3.56 -9.76
CA THR A 35 -7.76 -2.57 -10.54
C THR A 35 -7.77 -1.20 -9.85
N VAL A 36 -8.02 -0.15 -10.63
CA VAL A 36 -8.20 1.21 -10.09
C VAL A 36 -9.45 1.28 -9.19
N HIS A 37 -10.51 0.55 -9.53
CA HIS A 37 -11.73 0.51 -8.74
C HIS A 37 -11.47 -0.01 -7.32
N GLU A 38 -10.69 -1.07 -7.19
CA GLU A 38 -10.25 -1.63 -5.91
C GLU A 38 -9.40 -0.61 -5.13
N ALA A 39 -8.46 0.09 -5.80
CA ALA A 39 -7.65 1.14 -5.18
C ALA A 39 -8.51 2.27 -4.58
N LEU A 40 -9.49 2.75 -5.34
CA LEU A 40 -10.42 3.79 -4.90
C LEU A 40 -11.28 3.33 -3.72
N SER A 41 -11.69 2.07 -3.70
CA SER A 41 -12.42 1.49 -2.57
C SER A 41 -11.59 1.56 -1.27
N PHE A 42 -10.30 1.25 -1.31
CA PHE A 42 -9.45 1.35 -0.11
C PHE A 42 -9.09 2.79 0.27
N ALA A 43 -9.05 3.72 -0.70
CA ALA A 43 -8.61 5.09 -0.49
C ALA A 43 -9.73 6.03 -0.01
N LEU A 44 -10.97 5.83 -0.45
CA LEU A 44 -12.03 6.83 -0.33
C LEU A 44 -13.22 6.42 0.54
N HIS A 45 -13.29 5.20 1.05
CA HIS A 45 -14.31 4.84 2.03
C HIS A 45 -14.01 5.50 3.39
N SER A 46 -15.01 6.22 3.91
CA SER A 46 -15.01 6.98 5.16
C SER A 46 -15.24 6.08 6.38
#